data_AF-A0A7W8B6S7-F1
#
_entry.id   AF-A0A7W8B6S7-F1
#
_cell.length_a   1.000
_cell.length_b   1.000
_cell.length_c   1.000
_cell.angle_alpha   90.00
_cell.angle_beta   90.00
_cell.angle_gamma   90.00
#
_symmetry.space_group_name_H-M   'P 1'
#
loop_
_entity.id
_entity.type
_entity.pdbx_description
1 polymer ?
#
loop_
_entity_poly.entity_id
_entity_poly.type
_entity_poly.pdbx_seq_one_letter_code
_entity_poly.pdbx_strand_id
1 'polypeptide(L)'
;MTIRILPAVGDPDAARAICGLLGQLPGVEPLRVAEDATRLLDTLAGLAAASVADLPEVVLVHERLGPLPALELIREVALRFPATGVVLVTATPSPALYAAAMDAGARGLAGLPLSYEELGTRVQAAAHWAAGVRRHLGSGPETLTEDGAGGSLVAVVGAKGGVGTTVTAVQLALAASAAGRSVALVDLDLQSGDVASYLDVQFRRSIADLAGISDISPRVLQDAVFPHPAGPGLLLAPAEGERGEEVGDLAARQIAAALRGRYELVVVDCGTQITAAGAAVVELADIALLVTTPDVVSVRGAKRMVRLWERLQIRKAEETTTVVNRHTRSAEIQPSLVERTTGTKAARTTVPAGYKDLQPAVDSGRMQDLDARSPVRQALWALAAELGLAAAAPGASRGPAHADRSLTGGLRRRRAALGPGGGTGPDQLAPVPVSRFRRRGGDRGQVAVEFLGLFPLILVVLAVVWQCVLIGYTYSLAGDAADKGARAGAAGGDCASAARADVPGAWGDGGIGCGAEGGVYRARVSLPVPVLFPGAVDWPWTVESSAGAARED
;
A
#
# COMPACT_ATOMS: atom_id res chain seq x y z
N MET A 1 -12.96 -11.97 -29.22
CA MET A 1 -11.74 -12.80 -29.23
C MET A 1 -12.18 -14.19 -29.66
N THR A 2 -11.61 -14.73 -30.73
CA THR A 2 -11.94 -16.08 -31.21
C THR A 2 -11.15 -17.10 -30.39
N ILE A 3 -11.81 -18.14 -29.87
CA ILE A 3 -11.19 -19.21 -29.08
C ILE A 3 -10.90 -20.38 -30.01
N ARG A 4 -9.63 -20.64 -30.32
CA ARG A 4 -9.22 -21.82 -31.09
C ARG A 4 -9.16 -23.02 -30.17
N ILE A 5 -9.85 -24.08 -30.55
CA ILE A 5 -9.96 -25.29 -29.75
C ILE A 5 -9.45 -26.46 -30.57
N LEU A 6 -8.51 -27.24 -30.03
CA LEU A 6 -8.04 -28.46 -30.64
C LEU A 6 -8.70 -29.68 -29.97
N PRO A 7 -9.65 -30.36 -30.63
CA PRO A 7 -10.22 -31.60 -30.11
C PRO A 7 -9.23 -32.74 -30.29
N ALA A 8 -8.96 -33.49 -29.23
CA ALA A 8 -8.10 -34.66 -29.24
C ALA A 8 -8.93 -35.90 -28.86
N VAL A 9 -9.44 -36.58 -29.88
CA VAL A 9 -10.47 -37.61 -29.77
C VAL A 9 -10.19 -38.70 -30.80
N GLY A 10 -9.91 -39.93 -30.35
CA GLY A 10 -9.64 -41.05 -31.26
C GLY A 10 -10.89 -41.80 -31.74
N ASP A 11 -12.02 -41.62 -31.06
CA ASP A 11 -13.30 -42.22 -31.45
C ASP A 11 -14.03 -41.31 -32.48
N PRO A 12 -14.27 -41.77 -33.73
CA PRO A 12 -14.89 -40.96 -34.77
C PRO A 12 -16.30 -40.47 -34.44
N ASP A 13 -17.08 -41.24 -33.66
CA ASP A 13 -18.43 -40.84 -33.26
C ASP A 13 -18.38 -39.72 -32.22
N ALA A 14 -17.53 -39.86 -31.20
CA ALA A 14 -17.30 -38.83 -30.20
C ALA A 14 -16.70 -37.55 -30.82
N ALA A 15 -15.78 -37.68 -31.78
CA ALA A 15 -15.20 -36.55 -32.49
C ALA A 15 -16.27 -35.76 -33.26
N ARG A 16 -17.18 -36.45 -33.97
CA ARG A 16 -18.31 -35.81 -34.67
C ARG A 16 -19.25 -35.08 -33.70
N ALA A 17 -19.56 -35.69 -32.55
CA ALA A 17 -20.41 -35.08 -31.53
C ALA A 17 -19.76 -33.82 -30.92
N ILE A 18 -18.48 -33.90 -30.53
CA ILE A 18 -17.72 -32.77 -29.97
C ILE A 18 -17.61 -31.63 -30.98
N CYS A 19 -17.19 -31.91 -32.21
CA CYS A 19 -17.07 -30.88 -33.25
C CYS A 19 -18.42 -30.24 -33.58
N GLY A 20 -19.51 -31.02 -33.59
CA GLY A 20 -20.87 -30.49 -33.80
C GLY A 20 -21.28 -29.49 -32.72
N LEU A 21 -21.00 -29.80 -31.44
CA LEU A 21 -21.28 -28.88 -30.33
C LEU A 21 -20.36 -27.65 -30.34
N LEU A 22 -19.07 -27.83 -30.62
CA LEU A 22 -18.11 -26.73 -30.72
C LEU A 22 -18.48 -25.73 -31.82
N GLY A 23 -18.96 -26.22 -32.97
CA GLY A 23 -19.42 -25.37 -34.07
C GLY A 23 -20.67 -24.53 -33.76
N GLN A 24 -21.41 -24.87 -32.70
CA GLN A 24 -22.55 -24.10 -32.23
C GLN A 24 -22.17 -23.01 -31.22
N LEU A 25 -20.97 -23.08 -30.62
CA LEU A 25 -20.54 -22.13 -29.60
C LEU A 25 -20.12 -20.78 -30.24
N PRO A 26 -20.58 -19.63 -29.70
CA PRO A 26 -20.24 -18.32 -30.25
C PRO A 26 -18.76 -18.00 -30.03
N GLY A 27 -18.09 -17.55 -31.09
CA GLY A 27 -16.69 -17.11 -31.01
C GLY A 27 -15.68 -18.25 -30.80
N VAL A 28 -16.06 -19.49 -31.11
CA VAL A 28 -15.19 -20.67 -31.08
C VAL A 28 -14.78 -21.06 -32.51
N GLU A 29 -13.51 -21.39 -32.69
CA GLU A 29 -12.95 -21.92 -33.94
C GLU A 29 -12.37 -23.32 -33.68
N PRO A 30 -13.05 -24.41 -34.07
CA PRO A 30 -12.52 -25.75 -33.90
C PRO A 30 -11.41 -26.03 -34.91
N LEU A 31 -10.23 -26.37 -34.42
CA LEU A 31 -9.10 -26.86 -35.21
C LEU A 31 -9.30 -28.32 -35.61
N ARG A 32 -8.44 -28.80 -36.52
CA ARG A 32 -8.48 -30.18 -37.01
C ARG A 32 -8.27 -31.17 -35.85
N VAL A 33 -9.16 -32.15 -35.74
CA VAL A 33 -9.13 -33.16 -34.67
C VAL A 33 -7.81 -33.94 -34.69
N ALA A 34 -7.20 -34.12 -33.51
CA ALA A 34 -6.10 -35.05 -33.29
C ALA A 34 -6.67 -36.44 -32.92
N GLU A 35 -6.38 -37.44 -33.75
CA GLU A 35 -6.93 -38.79 -33.64
C GLU A 35 -6.22 -39.65 -32.57
N ASP A 36 -5.01 -39.26 -32.17
CA ASP A 36 -4.23 -39.92 -31.12
C ASP A 36 -3.33 -38.92 -30.37
N ALA A 37 -2.72 -39.38 -29.27
CA ALA A 37 -1.87 -38.56 -28.42
C ALA A 37 -0.59 -38.09 -29.13
N THR A 38 -0.03 -38.89 -30.04
CA THR A 38 1.18 -38.55 -30.79
C THR A 38 0.90 -37.38 -31.74
N ARG A 39 -0.18 -37.46 -32.52
CA ARG A 39 -0.67 -36.40 -33.40
C ARG A 39 -0.98 -35.13 -32.66
N LEU A 40 -1.56 -35.22 -31.45
CA LEU A 40 -1.81 -34.06 -30.60
C LEU A 40 -0.49 -33.34 -30.25
N LEU A 41 0.47 -34.08 -29.69
CA LEU A 41 1.74 -33.51 -29.25
C LEU A 41 2.57 -32.96 -30.42
N ASP A 42 2.59 -33.65 -31.56
CA ASP A 42 3.27 -33.20 -32.78
C ASP A 42 2.66 -31.90 -33.32
N THR A 43 1.32 -31.79 -33.31
CA THR A 43 0.62 -30.58 -33.75
C THR A 43 0.94 -29.41 -32.84
N LEU A 44 0.87 -29.60 -31.51
CA LEU A 44 1.21 -28.56 -30.55
C LEU A 44 2.69 -28.17 -30.63
N ALA A 45 3.60 -29.12 -30.82
CA ALA A 45 5.02 -28.86 -31.01
C ALA A 45 5.28 -28.04 -32.29
N GLY A 46 4.63 -28.39 -33.40
CA GLY A 46 4.74 -27.66 -34.66
C GLY A 46 4.24 -26.22 -34.55
N LEU A 47 3.10 -26.00 -33.87
CA LEU A 47 2.56 -24.66 -33.62
C LEU A 47 3.47 -23.85 -32.68
N ALA A 48 3.90 -24.45 -31.57
CA ALA A 48 4.79 -23.79 -30.61
C ALA A 48 6.14 -23.39 -31.21
N ALA A 49 6.68 -24.20 -32.14
CA ALA A 49 7.93 -23.90 -32.83
C ALA A 49 7.81 -22.70 -33.78
N ALA A 50 6.63 -22.44 -34.33
CA ALA A 50 6.38 -21.25 -35.14
C ALA A 50 6.18 -20.01 -34.26
N SER A 51 5.29 -20.09 -33.27
CA SER A 51 5.05 -19.05 -32.28
C SER A 51 4.18 -19.56 -31.14
N VAL A 52 4.43 -19.10 -29.91
CA VAL A 52 3.54 -19.34 -28.76
C VAL A 52 2.13 -18.76 -28.99
N ALA A 53 2.00 -17.73 -29.84
CA ALA A 53 0.71 -17.16 -30.24
C ALA A 53 -0.11 -18.09 -31.15
N ASP A 54 0.53 -19.05 -31.81
CA ASP A 54 -0.13 -19.99 -32.73
C ASP A 54 -0.70 -21.21 -32.00
N LEU A 55 -0.32 -21.42 -30.74
CA LEU A 55 -0.92 -22.45 -29.89
C LEU A 55 -2.42 -22.19 -29.67
N PRO A 56 -3.26 -23.25 -29.67
CA PRO A 56 -4.68 -23.11 -29.39
C PRO A 56 -4.93 -22.58 -27.97
N GLU A 57 -6.07 -21.90 -27.79
CA GLU A 57 -6.50 -21.50 -26.45
C GLU A 57 -6.84 -22.71 -25.59
N VAL A 58 -7.47 -23.73 -26.18
CA VAL A 58 -7.95 -24.90 -25.43
C VAL A 58 -7.66 -26.19 -26.20
N VAL A 59 -7.27 -27.25 -25.48
CA VAL A 59 -7.27 -28.63 -25.98
C VAL A 59 -8.32 -29.42 -25.22
N LEU A 60 -9.20 -30.11 -25.95
CA LEU A 60 -10.15 -31.06 -25.36
C LEU A 60 -9.57 -32.47 -25.46
N VAL A 61 -9.26 -33.10 -24.33
CA VAL A 61 -8.70 -34.47 -24.32
C VAL A 61 -9.81 -35.45 -23.95
N HIS A 62 -10.12 -36.39 -24.84
CA HIS A 62 -11.03 -37.48 -24.52
C HIS A 62 -10.33 -38.57 -23.69
N GLU A 63 -10.99 -39.12 -22.67
CA GLU A 63 -10.39 -40.08 -21.73
C GLU A 63 -9.80 -41.36 -22.39
N ARG A 64 -10.34 -41.73 -23.55
CA ARG A 64 -9.92 -42.90 -24.35
C ARG A 64 -8.87 -42.59 -25.43
N LEU A 65 -8.32 -41.39 -25.47
CA LEU A 65 -7.28 -41.02 -26.44
C LEU A 65 -5.97 -41.74 -26.09
N GLY A 66 -5.56 -42.71 -26.90
CA GLY A 66 -4.31 -43.46 -26.71
C GLY A 66 -3.13 -42.92 -27.52
N PRO A 67 -1.94 -43.51 -27.40
CA PRO A 67 -1.60 -44.67 -26.55
C PRO A 67 -1.34 -44.32 -25.08
N LEU A 68 -1.17 -43.04 -24.73
CA LEU A 68 -0.92 -42.60 -23.36
C LEU A 68 -2.22 -42.52 -22.56
N PRO A 69 -2.24 -42.87 -21.26
CA PRO A 69 -3.36 -42.57 -20.39
C PRO A 69 -3.67 -41.08 -20.38
N ALA A 70 -4.96 -40.70 -20.41
CA ALA A 70 -5.38 -39.31 -20.58
C ALA A 70 -4.78 -38.35 -19.52
N LEU A 71 -4.66 -38.77 -18.25
CA LEU A 71 -4.06 -37.95 -17.20
C LEU A 71 -2.55 -37.72 -17.41
N GLU A 72 -1.85 -38.71 -17.94
CA GLU A 72 -0.43 -38.59 -18.28
C GLU A 72 -0.24 -37.67 -19.49
N LEU A 73 -1.09 -37.81 -20.50
CA LEU A 73 -1.12 -36.91 -21.64
C LEU A 73 -1.43 -35.46 -21.24
N ILE A 74 -2.40 -35.24 -20.34
CA ILE A 74 -2.71 -33.91 -19.81
C ILE A 74 -1.48 -33.31 -19.13
N ARG A 75 -0.76 -34.10 -18.34
CA ARG A 75 0.49 -33.66 -17.68
C ARG A 75 1.56 -33.27 -18.69
N GLU A 76 1.77 -34.09 -19.72
CA GLU A 76 2.69 -33.79 -20.82
C GLU A 76 2.34 -32.49 -21.54
N VAL A 77 1.06 -32.30 -21.87
CA VAL A 77 0.58 -31.07 -22.52
C VAL A 77 0.76 -29.86 -21.61
N ALA A 78 0.40 -29.97 -20.32
CA ALA A 78 0.51 -28.87 -19.37
C ALA A 78 1.98 -28.46 -19.11
N LEU A 79 2.91 -29.42 -19.09
CA LEU A 79 4.34 -29.16 -18.91
C LEU A 79 4.99 -28.56 -20.15
N ARG A 80 4.69 -29.09 -21.33
CA ARG A 80 5.36 -28.68 -22.59
C ARG A 80 4.72 -27.46 -23.24
N PHE A 81 3.42 -27.24 -23.03
CA PHE A 81 2.66 -26.17 -23.66
C PHE A 81 1.81 -25.39 -22.62
N PRO A 82 2.44 -24.75 -21.62
CA PRO A 82 1.72 -24.13 -20.50
C PRO A 82 0.80 -22.97 -20.93
N ALA A 83 0.97 -22.43 -22.14
CA ALA A 83 0.09 -21.45 -22.77
C ALA A 83 -1.28 -22.00 -23.21
N THR A 84 -1.51 -23.32 -23.12
CA THR A 84 -2.71 -24.00 -23.62
C THR A 84 -3.55 -24.55 -22.46
N GLY A 85 -4.83 -24.19 -22.39
CA GLY A 85 -5.74 -24.73 -21.39
C GLY A 85 -6.21 -26.13 -21.77
N VAL A 86 -6.17 -27.11 -20.85
CA VAL A 86 -6.60 -28.48 -21.14
C VAL A 86 -7.92 -28.78 -20.43
N VAL A 87 -8.90 -29.33 -21.15
CA VAL A 87 -10.18 -29.80 -20.58
C VAL A 87 -10.33 -31.29 -20.84
N LEU A 88 -10.53 -32.07 -19.78
CA LEU A 88 -10.78 -33.52 -19.88
C LEU A 88 -12.25 -33.79 -20.19
N VAL A 89 -12.51 -34.65 -21.18
CA VAL A 89 -13.84 -35.17 -21.52
C VAL A 89 -13.92 -36.64 -21.11
N THR A 90 -14.90 -37.00 -20.27
CA THR A 90 -15.04 -38.35 -19.70
C THR A 90 -16.51 -38.79 -19.58
N ALA A 91 -16.77 -40.08 -19.76
CA ALA A 91 -18.09 -40.69 -19.53
C ALA A 91 -18.40 -40.94 -18.05
N THR A 92 -17.38 -40.94 -17.18
CA THR A 92 -17.54 -41.26 -15.75
C THR A 92 -16.93 -40.16 -14.88
N PRO A 93 -17.54 -38.95 -14.83
CA PRO A 93 -17.08 -37.89 -13.96
C PRO A 93 -17.20 -38.33 -12.49
N SER A 94 -16.12 -38.19 -11.73
CA SER A 94 -16.11 -38.45 -10.29
C SER A 94 -15.25 -37.39 -9.58
N PRO A 95 -15.48 -37.14 -8.27
CA PRO A 95 -14.63 -36.23 -7.51
C PRO A 95 -13.14 -36.63 -7.50
N ALA A 96 -12.86 -37.93 -7.48
CA ALA A 96 -11.50 -38.45 -7.54
C ALA A 96 -10.84 -38.18 -8.89
N LEU A 97 -11.56 -38.40 -10.00
CA LEU A 97 -11.07 -38.09 -11.34
C LEU A 97 -10.91 -36.58 -11.56
N TYR A 98 -11.80 -35.77 -10.99
CA TYR A 98 -11.68 -34.32 -11.01
C TYR A 98 -10.38 -33.88 -10.32
N ALA A 99 -10.13 -34.34 -9.08
CA ALA A 99 -8.89 -34.02 -8.36
C ALA A 99 -7.66 -34.46 -9.16
N ALA A 100 -7.63 -35.71 -9.65
CA ALA A 100 -6.52 -36.24 -10.42
C ALA A 100 -6.28 -35.48 -11.74
N ALA A 101 -7.34 -35.03 -12.42
CA ALA A 101 -7.24 -34.22 -13.63
C ALA A 101 -6.68 -32.83 -13.34
N MET A 102 -7.13 -32.19 -12.26
CA MET A 102 -6.59 -30.88 -11.84
C MET A 102 -5.11 -30.98 -11.43
N ASP A 103 -4.73 -32.04 -10.70
CA ASP A 103 -3.34 -32.32 -10.30
C ASP A 103 -2.44 -32.61 -11.52
N ALA A 104 -3.00 -33.19 -12.58
CA ALA A 104 -2.32 -33.39 -13.86
C ALA A 104 -2.18 -32.08 -14.68
N GLY A 105 -2.86 -30.99 -14.30
CA GLY A 105 -2.80 -29.71 -14.99
C GLY A 105 -4.01 -29.37 -15.86
N ALA A 106 -5.09 -30.15 -15.79
CA ALA A 106 -6.34 -29.79 -16.44
C ALA A 106 -6.94 -28.51 -15.81
N ARG A 107 -7.67 -27.75 -16.63
CA ARG A 107 -8.40 -26.52 -16.26
C ARG A 107 -9.90 -26.70 -16.24
N GLY A 108 -10.37 -27.89 -16.60
CA GLY A 108 -11.76 -28.26 -16.52
C GLY A 108 -11.98 -29.73 -16.81
N LEU A 109 -13.16 -30.19 -16.43
CA LEU A 109 -13.67 -31.52 -16.74
C LEU A 109 -15.10 -31.35 -17.27
N ALA A 110 -15.42 -32.06 -18.35
CA ALA A 110 -16.75 -32.10 -18.96
C ALA A 110 -17.24 -33.55 -19.07
N GLY A 111 -18.44 -33.81 -18.56
CA GLY A 111 -19.05 -35.14 -18.61
C GLY A 111 -19.69 -35.47 -19.95
N LEU A 112 -19.66 -36.74 -20.36
CA LEU A 112 -20.50 -37.26 -21.44
C LEU A 112 -21.83 -37.79 -20.89
N PRO A 113 -22.98 -37.52 -21.55
CA PRO A 113 -23.12 -36.75 -22.79
C PRO A 113 -22.87 -35.24 -22.57
N LEU A 114 -22.15 -34.61 -23.49
CA LEU A 114 -21.78 -33.20 -23.37
C LEU A 114 -23.00 -32.29 -23.48
N SER A 115 -23.19 -31.41 -22.50
CA SER A 115 -24.15 -30.31 -22.60
C SER A 115 -23.49 -29.08 -23.22
N TYR A 116 -24.25 -28.34 -24.02
CA TYR A 116 -23.78 -27.10 -24.66
C TYR A 116 -23.32 -26.06 -23.61
N GLU A 117 -24.09 -25.92 -22.52
CA GLU A 117 -23.81 -24.96 -21.46
C GLU A 117 -22.54 -25.34 -20.68
N GLU A 118 -22.43 -26.60 -20.24
CA GLU A 118 -21.26 -27.07 -19.49
C GLU A 118 -19.99 -26.97 -20.34
N LEU A 119 -20.02 -27.44 -21.59
CA LEU A 119 -18.87 -27.36 -22.48
C LEU A 119 -18.48 -25.89 -22.73
N GLY A 120 -19.44 -25.01 -22.97
CA GLY A 120 -19.21 -23.58 -23.14
C GLY A 120 -18.53 -22.95 -21.92
N THR A 121 -19.03 -23.21 -20.71
CA THR A 121 -18.43 -22.70 -19.47
C THR A 121 -17.00 -23.22 -19.26
N ARG A 122 -16.77 -24.53 -19.47
CA ARG A 122 -15.43 -25.13 -19.29
C ARG A 122 -14.42 -24.60 -20.30
N VAL A 123 -14.82 -24.49 -21.57
CA VAL A 123 -14.00 -23.93 -22.65
C VAL A 123 -13.66 -22.47 -22.39
N GLN A 124 -14.64 -21.63 -22.02
CA GLN A 124 -14.39 -20.21 -21.73
C GLN A 124 -13.44 -20.04 -20.54
N ALA A 125 -13.62 -20.81 -19.46
CA ALA A 125 -12.74 -20.77 -18.31
C ALA A 125 -11.29 -21.17 -18.68
N ALA A 126 -11.13 -22.26 -19.45
CA ALA A 126 -9.82 -22.71 -19.92
C ALA A 126 -9.16 -21.71 -20.89
N ALA A 127 -9.94 -21.11 -21.79
CA ALA A 127 -9.46 -20.11 -22.75
C ALA A 127 -9.03 -18.81 -22.06
N HIS A 128 -9.79 -18.35 -21.06
CA HIS A 128 -9.42 -17.18 -20.27
C HIS A 128 -8.12 -17.40 -19.49
N TRP A 129 -7.96 -18.59 -18.90
CA TRP A 129 -6.71 -18.99 -18.26
C TRP A 129 -5.54 -19.00 -19.25
N ALA A 130 -5.71 -19.63 -20.42
CA ALA A 130 -4.69 -19.71 -21.46
C ALA A 130 -4.28 -18.32 -21.99
N ALA A 131 -5.23 -17.41 -22.19
CA ALA A 131 -4.96 -16.01 -22.54
C ALA A 131 -4.22 -15.26 -21.42
N GLY A 132 -4.54 -15.57 -20.16
CA GLY A 132 -3.76 -15.13 -19.00
C GLY A 132 -2.32 -15.61 -19.09
N VAL A 133 -2.09 -16.91 -19.21
CA VAL A 133 -0.74 -17.50 -19.22
C VAL A 133 0.06 -17.08 -20.44
N ARG A 134 -0.53 -16.95 -21.64
CA ARG A 134 0.17 -16.43 -22.82
C ARG A 134 0.69 -15.02 -22.65
N ARG A 135 0.00 -14.15 -21.92
CA ARG A 135 0.52 -12.83 -21.56
C ARG A 135 1.77 -12.91 -20.68
N HIS A 136 1.92 -13.98 -19.90
CA HIS A 136 3.07 -14.19 -19.02
C HIS A 136 4.20 -15.00 -19.71
N LEU A 137 3.87 -15.91 -20.63
CA LEU A 137 4.84 -16.74 -21.37
C LEU A 137 5.31 -16.13 -22.69
N GLY A 138 4.59 -15.16 -23.24
CA GLY A 138 5.04 -14.35 -24.38
C GLY A 138 6.32 -13.56 -24.09
N SER A 139 6.73 -13.51 -22.82
CA SER A 139 8.05 -13.10 -22.36
C SER A 139 8.98 -14.33 -22.27
N GLY A 140 9.23 -14.98 -23.42
CA GLY A 140 10.17 -16.10 -23.54
C GLY A 140 11.63 -15.64 -23.66
N PRO A 141 12.62 -16.49 -23.34
CA PRO A 141 13.97 -16.10 -22.95
C PRO A 141 14.89 -15.93 -24.16
N GLU A 142 15.02 -14.72 -24.70
CA GLU A 142 16.18 -14.36 -25.51
C GLU A 142 16.60 -12.93 -25.21
N THR A 143 17.88 -12.80 -24.83
CA THR A 143 18.65 -11.58 -24.56
C THR A 143 18.18 -10.69 -23.40
N LEU A 144 18.98 -10.70 -22.35
CA LEU A 144 19.13 -9.61 -21.37
C LEU A 144 19.58 -8.32 -22.08
N THR A 145 18.71 -7.72 -22.89
CA THR A 145 18.84 -6.34 -23.34
C THR A 145 18.04 -5.45 -22.43
N GLU A 146 18.64 -4.32 -22.08
CA GLU A 146 18.26 -3.36 -21.04
C GLU A 146 17.00 -2.53 -21.36
N ASP A 147 15.89 -3.13 -21.82
CA ASP A 147 14.62 -2.42 -21.97
C ASP A 147 13.39 -3.29 -21.63
N GLY A 148 12.48 -2.71 -20.83
CA GLY A 148 11.47 -3.37 -19.99
C GLY A 148 10.43 -4.28 -20.67
N ALA A 149 10.17 -5.43 -20.02
CA ALA A 149 9.06 -6.34 -20.34
C ALA A 149 8.18 -6.66 -19.10
N GLY A 150 8.08 -5.71 -18.18
CA GLY A 150 7.07 -5.65 -17.12
C GLY A 150 6.47 -4.24 -17.08
N GLY A 151 5.35 -4.05 -16.39
CA GLY A 151 4.77 -2.73 -16.19
C GLY A 151 5.77 -1.72 -15.67
N SER A 152 5.58 -0.45 -16.00
CA SER A 152 6.49 0.61 -15.57
C SER A 152 6.36 0.83 -14.05
N LEU A 153 7.48 1.00 -13.35
CA LEU A 153 7.54 1.29 -11.91
C LEU A 153 7.95 2.75 -11.70
N VAL A 154 7.10 3.51 -11.02
CA VAL A 154 7.34 4.92 -10.68
C VAL A 154 7.42 5.04 -9.16
N ALA A 155 8.60 5.38 -8.65
CA ALA A 155 8.79 5.67 -7.22
C ALA A 155 8.63 7.16 -6.97
N VAL A 156 7.80 7.54 -6.00
CA VAL A 156 7.58 8.93 -5.59
C VAL A 156 8.12 9.10 -4.18
N VAL A 157 9.12 9.97 -4.02
CA VAL A 157 9.82 10.19 -2.75
C VAL A 157 9.77 11.66 -2.38
N GLY A 158 9.49 11.99 -1.13
CA GLY A 158 9.49 13.36 -0.62
C GLY A 158 10.84 13.77 -0.04
N ALA A 159 11.27 14.99 -0.36
CA ALA A 159 12.47 15.61 0.21
C ALA A 159 12.35 15.92 1.71
N LYS A 160 11.12 16.08 2.21
CA LYS A 160 10.77 16.28 3.63
C LYS A 160 9.29 15.98 3.86
N GLY A 161 8.88 15.86 5.12
CA GLY A 161 7.47 15.79 5.53
C GLY A 161 6.61 16.92 4.93
N GLY A 162 5.42 16.55 4.45
CA GLY A 162 4.40 17.49 3.99
C GLY A 162 4.69 18.23 2.68
N VAL A 163 5.62 17.75 1.85
CA VAL A 163 5.85 18.28 0.48
C VAL A 163 4.79 17.86 -0.53
N GLY A 164 3.91 16.92 -0.19
CA GLY A 164 2.84 16.42 -1.05
C GLY A 164 3.22 15.18 -1.88
N THR A 165 4.07 14.31 -1.34
CA THR A 165 4.46 13.02 -1.97
C THR A 165 3.23 12.16 -2.26
N THR A 166 2.43 11.86 -1.24
CA THR A 166 1.21 11.04 -1.35
C THR A 166 0.19 11.64 -2.31
N VAL A 167 -0.05 12.95 -2.23
CA VAL A 167 -0.94 13.66 -3.17
C VAL A 167 -0.43 13.52 -4.61
N THR A 168 0.88 13.60 -4.82
CA THR A 168 1.50 13.42 -6.14
C THR A 168 1.29 11.98 -6.62
N ALA A 169 1.64 10.97 -5.81
CA ALA A 169 1.50 9.56 -6.14
C ALA A 169 0.04 9.19 -6.48
N VAL A 170 -0.91 9.60 -5.63
CA VAL A 170 -2.35 9.37 -5.84
C VAL A 170 -2.83 10.00 -7.16
N GLN A 171 -2.50 11.26 -7.42
CA GLN A 171 -2.95 11.92 -8.65
C GLN A 171 -2.30 11.38 -9.92
N LEU A 172 -1.03 10.94 -9.87
CA LEU A 172 -0.38 10.25 -10.99
C LEU A 172 -1.08 8.91 -11.29
N ALA A 173 -1.41 8.13 -10.26
CA ALA A 173 -2.12 6.85 -10.41
C ALA A 173 -3.53 7.06 -10.99
N LEU A 174 -4.26 8.07 -10.51
CA LEU A 174 -5.59 8.43 -11.03
C LEU A 174 -5.53 8.92 -12.47
N ALA A 175 -4.55 9.76 -12.82
CA ALA A 175 -4.37 10.26 -14.18
C ALA A 175 -4.09 9.12 -15.17
N ALA A 176 -3.21 8.19 -14.80
CA ALA A 176 -2.90 7.01 -15.61
C ALA A 176 -4.09 6.04 -15.74
N SER A 177 -4.84 5.85 -14.64
CA SER A 177 -6.06 5.02 -14.66
C SER A 177 -7.13 5.63 -15.56
N ALA A 178 -7.32 6.96 -15.50
CA ALA A 178 -8.24 7.68 -16.37
C ALA A 178 -7.83 7.64 -17.85
N ALA A 179 -6.54 7.44 -18.14
CA ALA A 179 -6.02 7.19 -19.49
C ALA A 179 -6.22 5.73 -19.96
N GLY A 180 -6.87 4.88 -19.16
CA GLY A 180 -7.18 3.49 -19.51
C GLY A 180 -6.09 2.48 -19.18
N ARG A 181 -5.02 2.90 -18.49
CA ARG A 181 -3.95 1.97 -18.08
C ARG A 181 -4.38 1.12 -16.90
N SER A 182 -3.86 -0.10 -16.84
CA SER A 182 -3.93 -0.91 -15.62
C SER A 182 -2.92 -0.42 -14.60
N VAL A 183 -3.38 0.14 -13.47
CA VAL A 183 -2.52 0.81 -12.48
C VAL A 183 -2.64 0.16 -11.10
N ALA A 184 -1.50 -0.05 -10.44
CA ALA A 184 -1.41 -0.25 -9.01
C ALA A 184 -0.81 0.98 -8.32
N LEU A 185 -1.42 1.41 -7.21
CA LEU A 185 -0.86 2.38 -6.29
C LEU A 185 -0.46 1.64 -5.01
N VAL A 186 0.84 1.70 -4.69
CA VAL A 186 1.42 1.04 -3.51
C VAL A 186 1.80 2.11 -2.51
N ASP A 187 1.35 1.94 -1.27
CA ASP A 187 1.77 2.77 -0.14
C ASP A 187 2.92 2.06 0.59
N LEU A 188 4.12 2.63 0.43
CA LEU A 188 5.36 2.18 1.03
C LEU A 188 5.87 3.18 2.08
N ASP A 189 5.05 4.17 2.48
CA ASP A 189 5.29 4.93 3.70
C ASP A 189 4.86 4.06 4.91
N LEU A 190 5.63 3.01 5.15
CA LEU A 190 5.24 1.87 5.99
C LEU A 190 4.91 2.22 7.45
N GLN A 191 5.42 3.35 7.95
CA GLN A 191 5.21 3.80 9.32
C GLN A 191 4.04 4.79 9.46
N SER A 192 3.68 5.49 8.39
CA SER A 192 2.69 6.59 8.41
C SER A 192 1.92 6.74 7.11
N GLY A 193 1.60 5.62 6.46
CA GLY A 193 0.96 5.59 5.14
C GLY A 193 -0.46 6.15 5.17
N ASP A 194 -0.70 7.19 4.38
CA ASP A 194 -1.96 7.93 4.36
C ASP A 194 -2.79 7.65 3.10
N VAL A 195 -2.34 6.82 2.15
CA VAL A 195 -3.05 6.61 0.86
C VAL A 195 -4.49 6.16 1.08
N ALA A 196 -4.72 5.30 2.08
CA ALA A 196 -6.05 4.84 2.48
C ALA A 196 -6.97 6.00 2.88
N SER A 197 -6.44 6.95 3.66
CA SER A 197 -7.14 8.16 4.13
C SER A 197 -7.46 9.12 2.99
N TYR A 198 -6.54 9.29 2.01
CA TYR A 198 -6.76 10.18 0.86
C TYR A 198 -7.80 9.65 -0.15
N LEU A 199 -8.15 8.37 -0.08
CA LEU A 199 -9.10 7.71 -0.98
C LEU A 199 -10.35 7.13 -0.27
N ASP A 200 -10.49 7.37 1.05
CA ASP A 200 -11.59 6.88 1.90
C ASP A 200 -11.76 5.35 1.83
N VAL A 201 -10.64 4.64 2.02
CA VAL A 201 -10.58 3.18 1.94
C VAL A 201 -10.33 2.56 3.31
N GLN A 202 -11.21 1.64 3.70
CA GLN A 202 -10.99 0.78 4.87
C GLN A 202 -10.74 -0.64 4.38
N PHE A 203 -9.47 -1.05 4.37
CA PHE A 203 -9.08 -2.38 3.91
C PHE A 203 -8.10 -3.01 4.91
N ARG A 204 -8.36 -4.27 5.26
CA ARG A 204 -7.63 -4.95 6.35
C ARG A 204 -6.28 -5.51 5.92
N ARG A 205 -6.11 -5.84 4.64
CA ARG A 205 -4.85 -6.39 4.14
C ARG A 205 -3.89 -5.27 3.79
N SER A 206 -2.62 -5.48 4.08
CA SER A 206 -1.56 -4.53 3.78
C SER A 206 -0.38 -5.20 3.09
N ILE A 207 0.57 -4.38 2.66
CA ILE A 207 1.86 -4.83 2.14
C ILE A 207 2.64 -5.70 3.14
N ALA A 208 2.48 -5.48 4.46
CA ALA A 208 3.12 -6.30 5.49
C ALA A 208 2.64 -7.76 5.46
N ASP A 209 1.38 -8.00 5.08
CA ASP A 209 0.84 -9.36 4.98
C ASP A 209 1.46 -10.18 3.83
N LEU A 210 2.17 -9.51 2.91
CA LEU A 210 2.90 -10.14 1.83
C LEU A 210 4.37 -10.41 2.19
N ALA A 211 4.92 -9.75 3.21
CA ALA A 211 6.35 -9.78 3.50
C ALA A 211 6.88 -11.16 3.89
N GLY A 212 6.05 -11.99 4.53
CA GLY A 212 6.40 -13.36 4.91
C GLY A 212 6.21 -14.41 3.80
N ILE A 213 5.76 -14.03 2.60
CA ILE A 213 5.38 -14.97 1.54
C ILE A 213 6.49 -15.04 0.49
N SER A 214 7.15 -16.19 0.40
CA SER A 214 8.32 -16.40 -0.47
C SER A 214 7.98 -16.40 -1.96
N ASP A 215 6.78 -16.86 -2.32
CA ASP A 215 6.27 -16.90 -3.69
C ASP A 215 4.88 -16.25 -3.76
N ILE A 216 4.87 -14.97 -4.14
CA ILE A 216 3.65 -14.17 -4.20
C ILE A 216 2.88 -14.57 -5.47
N SER A 217 2.06 -15.61 -5.33
CA SER A 217 1.18 -16.04 -6.42
C SER A 217 0.19 -14.92 -6.81
N PRO A 218 -0.31 -14.91 -8.07
CA PRO A 218 -1.29 -13.93 -8.52
C PRO A 218 -2.56 -13.86 -7.65
N ARG A 219 -2.94 -14.99 -7.04
CA ARG A 219 -4.10 -15.09 -6.13
C ARG A 219 -3.83 -14.40 -4.80
N VAL A 220 -2.66 -14.65 -4.19
CA VAL A 220 -2.23 -13.97 -2.96
C VAL A 220 -2.16 -12.46 -3.19
N LEU A 221 -1.58 -12.03 -4.30
CA LEU A 221 -1.53 -10.61 -4.66
C LEU A 221 -2.94 -10.03 -4.89
N GLN A 222 -3.87 -10.79 -5.48
CA GLN A 222 -5.25 -10.36 -5.67
C GLN A 222 -5.97 -10.13 -4.34
N ASP A 223 -5.74 -10.98 -3.36
CA ASP A 223 -6.38 -10.90 -2.05
C ASP A 223 -5.83 -9.73 -1.21
N ALA A 224 -4.60 -9.28 -1.49
CA ALA A 224 -3.94 -8.16 -0.81
C ALA A 224 -4.11 -6.80 -1.51
N VAL A 225 -4.57 -6.77 -2.77
CA VAL A 225 -4.77 -5.53 -3.53
C VAL A 225 -6.26 -5.18 -3.58
N PHE A 226 -6.61 -4.00 -3.05
CA PHE A 226 -7.97 -3.49 -3.05
C PHE A 226 -8.30 -2.82 -4.40
N PRO A 227 -9.29 -3.29 -5.18
CA PRO A 227 -9.70 -2.63 -6.41
C PRO A 227 -10.51 -1.35 -6.09
N HIS A 228 -9.91 -0.17 -6.31
CA HIS A 228 -10.59 1.09 -6.02
C HIS A 228 -11.55 1.50 -7.16
N PRO A 229 -12.77 2.00 -6.87
CA PRO A 229 -13.74 2.40 -7.89
C PRO A 229 -13.25 3.46 -8.88
N ALA A 230 -12.27 4.29 -8.48
CA ALA A 230 -11.66 5.29 -9.36
C ALA A 230 -10.66 4.69 -10.38
N GLY A 231 -10.44 3.37 -10.37
CA GLY A 231 -9.59 2.67 -11.34
C GLY A 231 -8.41 1.89 -10.74
N PRO A 232 -7.53 2.49 -9.91
CA PRO A 232 -6.30 1.82 -9.50
C PRO A 232 -6.54 0.70 -8.49
N GLY A 233 -5.72 -0.35 -8.55
CA GLY A 233 -5.57 -1.31 -7.46
C GLY A 233 -4.70 -0.72 -6.36
N LEU A 234 -5.11 -0.83 -5.09
CA LEU A 234 -4.38 -0.27 -3.95
C LEU A 234 -3.72 -1.37 -3.13
N LEU A 235 -2.41 -1.25 -2.90
CA LEU A 235 -1.70 -2.03 -1.91
C LEU A 235 -1.26 -1.10 -0.79
N LEU A 236 -1.92 -1.18 0.37
CA LEU A 236 -1.80 -0.19 1.42
C LEU A 236 -0.69 -0.52 2.42
N ALA A 237 -0.17 0.51 3.10
CA ALA A 237 0.70 0.37 4.26
C ALA A 237 -0.06 -0.31 5.41
N PRO A 238 0.64 -0.97 6.36
CA PRO A 238 -0.02 -1.51 7.55
C PRO A 238 -0.63 -0.39 8.40
N ALA A 239 -1.75 -0.66 9.06
CA ALA A 239 -2.38 0.29 10.00
C ALA A 239 -1.52 0.50 11.26
N GLU A 240 -0.74 -0.51 11.62
CA GLU A 240 0.20 -0.56 12.73
C GLU A 240 1.61 -0.32 12.18
N GLY A 241 2.17 0.87 12.42
CA GLY A 241 3.42 1.30 11.77
C GLY A 241 4.64 0.43 12.12
N GLU A 242 4.66 -0.23 13.27
CA GLU A 242 5.69 -1.18 13.68
C GLU A 242 5.77 -2.41 12.77
N ARG A 243 4.65 -2.82 12.17
CA ARG A 243 4.62 -3.90 11.18
C ARG A 243 5.32 -3.52 9.88
N GLY A 244 5.58 -2.23 9.66
CA GLY A 244 6.40 -1.76 8.56
C GLY A 244 7.80 -2.36 8.54
N GLU A 245 8.36 -2.67 9.71
CA GLU A 245 9.69 -3.31 9.83
C GLU A 245 9.71 -4.76 9.32
N GLU A 246 8.54 -5.41 9.18
CA GLU A 246 8.43 -6.74 8.56
C GLU A 246 8.76 -6.67 7.06
N VAL A 247 8.57 -5.51 6.41
CA VAL A 247 8.77 -5.33 4.97
C VAL A 247 10.23 -4.94 4.68
N GLY A 248 11.06 -5.97 4.51
CA GLY A 248 12.46 -5.81 4.09
C GLY A 248 12.64 -5.52 2.60
N ASP A 249 13.89 -5.38 2.17
CA ASP A 249 14.26 -5.16 0.77
C ASP A 249 13.84 -6.33 -0.13
N LEU A 250 14.05 -7.59 0.29
CA LEU A 250 13.66 -8.77 -0.49
C LEU A 250 12.15 -8.80 -0.78
N ALA A 251 11.34 -8.58 0.27
CA ALA A 251 9.89 -8.53 0.15
C ALA A 251 9.46 -7.41 -0.81
N ALA A 252 10.03 -6.21 -0.67
CA ALA A 252 9.71 -5.09 -1.55
C ALA A 252 10.04 -5.41 -3.02
N ARG A 253 11.18 -6.06 -3.31
CA ARG A 253 11.55 -6.48 -4.68
C ARG A 253 10.58 -7.51 -5.23
N GLN A 254 10.19 -8.51 -4.43
CA GLN A 254 9.24 -9.55 -4.84
C GLN A 254 7.84 -8.97 -5.11
N ILE A 255 7.36 -8.11 -4.22
CA ILE A 255 6.07 -7.43 -4.36
C ILE A 255 6.07 -6.53 -5.60
N ALA A 256 7.14 -5.74 -5.81
CA ALA A 256 7.28 -4.91 -7.00
C ALA A 256 7.30 -5.75 -8.28
N ALA A 257 8.04 -6.86 -8.31
CA ALA A 257 8.07 -7.76 -9.46
C ALA A 257 6.69 -8.38 -9.76
N ALA A 258 5.99 -8.86 -8.72
CA ALA A 258 4.65 -9.44 -8.85
C ALA A 258 3.63 -8.40 -9.36
N LEU A 259 3.70 -7.16 -8.87
CA LEU A 259 2.86 -6.06 -9.34
C LEU A 259 3.17 -5.66 -10.78
N ARG A 260 4.46 -5.55 -11.16
CA ARG A 260 4.88 -5.25 -12.53
C ARG A 260 4.46 -6.33 -13.53
N GLY A 261 4.30 -7.59 -13.09
CA GLY A 261 3.75 -8.66 -13.93
C GLY A 261 2.24 -8.53 -14.19
N ARG A 262 1.50 -7.79 -13.35
CA ARG A 262 0.03 -7.70 -13.39
C ARG A 262 -0.51 -6.36 -13.89
N TYR A 263 0.18 -5.27 -13.57
CA TYR A 263 -0.25 -3.91 -13.88
C TYR A 263 0.70 -3.31 -14.91
N GLU A 264 0.18 -2.49 -15.83
CA GLU A 264 0.98 -1.74 -16.80
C GLU A 264 1.78 -0.62 -16.14
N LEU A 265 1.31 -0.11 -15.00
CA LEU A 265 1.94 0.91 -14.20
C LEU A 265 1.82 0.57 -12.71
N VAL A 266 2.94 0.66 -11.99
CA VAL A 266 2.99 0.59 -10.54
C VAL A 266 3.53 1.93 -10.04
N VAL A 267 2.69 2.70 -9.36
CA VAL A 267 3.09 3.93 -8.68
C VAL A 267 3.31 3.61 -7.21
N VAL A 268 4.47 3.92 -6.67
CA VAL A 268 4.81 3.66 -5.27
C VAL A 268 5.01 4.98 -4.55
N ASP A 269 4.22 5.23 -3.51
CA ASP A 269 4.47 6.28 -2.55
C ASP A 269 5.48 5.80 -1.52
N CYS A 270 6.71 6.29 -1.58
CA CYS A 270 7.77 5.91 -0.66
C CYS A 270 7.83 6.83 0.58
N GLY A 271 6.89 7.77 0.73
CA GLY A 271 6.93 8.73 1.82
C GLY A 271 8.18 9.61 1.79
N THR A 272 8.77 9.85 2.96
CA THR A 272 9.95 10.74 3.11
C THR A 272 11.16 10.07 3.74
N GLN A 273 10.96 8.90 4.34
CA GLN A 273 12.01 8.12 4.96
C GLN A 273 12.49 7.04 3.98
N ILE A 274 13.80 6.84 3.91
CA ILE A 274 14.37 5.76 3.10
C ILE A 274 14.58 4.55 4.00
N THR A 275 13.60 3.65 3.97
CA THR A 275 13.71 2.29 4.54
C THR A 275 14.44 1.37 3.56
N ALA A 276 14.80 0.15 3.99
CA ALA A 276 15.39 -0.85 3.10
C ALA A 276 14.44 -1.19 1.92
N ALA A 277 13.15 -1.33 2.19
CA ALA A 277 12.11 -1.50 1.16
C ALA A 277 12.04 -0.29 0.21
N GLY A 278 12.02 0.93 0.75
CA GLY A 278 11.99 2.16 -0.05
C GLY A 278 13.22 2.30 -0.95
N ALA A 279 14.41 1.97 -0.44
CA ALA A 279 15.65 1.96 -1.22
C ALA A 279 15.58 0.96 -2.37
N ALA A 280 15.11 -0.27 -2.11
CA ALA A 280 14.98 -1.30 -3.13
C ALA A 280 14.01 -0.90 -4.25
N VAL A 281 12.88 -0.26 -3.92
CA VAL A 281 11.94 0.23 -4.93
C VAL A 281 12.51 1.39 -5.74
N VAL A 282 13.21 2.34 -5.11
CA VAL A 282 13.85 3.47 -5.83
C VAL A 282 14.94 2.98 -6.78
N GLU A 283 15.70 1.97 -6.38
CA GLU A 283 16.68 1.31 -7.25
C GLU A 283 16.00 0.70 -8.48
N LEU A 284 14.93 -0.09 -8.27
CA LEU A 284 14.19 -0.79 -9.34
C LEU A 284 13.32 0.09 -10.24
N ALA A 285 13.01 1.34 -9.82
CA ALA A 285 12.07 2.19 -10.52
C ALA A 285 12.56 2.58 -11.93
N ASP A 286 11.67 2.59 -12.92
CA ASP A 286 12.02 3.16 -14.24
C ASP A 286 12.04 4.70 -14.14
N ILE A 287 11.19 5.28 -13.29
CA ILE A 287 11.15 6.71 -12.99
C ILE A 287 11.17 6.92 -11.47
N ALA A 288 12.16 7.65 -10.98
CA ALA A 288 12.21 8.11 -9.59
C ALA A 288 11.91 9.62 -9.52
N LEU A 289 10.82 9.97 -8.83
CA LEU A 289 10.41 11.34 -8.58
C LEU A 289 10.82 11.79 -7.18
N LEU A 290 11.57 12.88 -7.10
CA LEU A 290 11.90 13.54 -5.84
C LEU A 290 11.05 14.81 -5.68
N VAL A 291 10.05 14.78 -4.81
CA VAL A 291 9.13 15.88 -4.58
C VAL A 291 9.73 16.87 -3.56
N THR A 292 9.83 18.14 -3.94
CA THR A 292 10.32 19.21 -3.08
C THR A 292 9.43 20.44 -3.18
N THR A 293 9.57 21.37 -2.24
CA THR A 293 8.93 22.69 -2.25
C THR A 293 9.99 23.79 -2.49
N PRO A 294 9.62 24.98 -3.00
CA PRO A 294 10.56 26.07 -3.30
C PRO A 294 10.99 26.81 -2.03
N ASP A 295 11.46 26.09 -1.02
CA ASP A 295 12.03 26.63 0.21
C ASP A 295 13.38 25.97 0.52
N VAL A 296 14.24 26.70 1.23
CA VAL A 296 15.63 26.32 1.49
C VAL A 296 15.73 25.02 2.30
N VAL A 297 14.76 24.72 3.17
CA VAL A 297 14.80 23.53 4.02
C VAL A 297 14.51 22.29 3.17
N SER A 298 13.47 22.37 2.34
CA SER A 298 13.05 21.31 1.42
C SER A 298 14.12 21.01 0.36
N VAL A 299 14.69 22.04 -0.29
CA VAL A 299 15.75 21.86 -1.29
C VAL A 299 17.04 21.29 -0.68
N ARG A 300 17.42 21.70 0.53
CA ARG A 300 18.54 21.06 1.24
C ARG A 300 18.22 19.61 1.61
N GLY A 301 16.97 19.31 1.95
CA GLY A 301 16.48 17.94 2.13
C GLY A 301 16.66 17.10 0.87
N ALA A 302 16.21 17.62 -0.27
CA ALA A 302 16.36 16.98 -1.57
C ALA A 302 17.83 16.69 -1.89
N LYS A 303 18.73 17.67 -1.68
CA LYS A 303 20.18 17.48 -1.88
C LYS A 303 20.77 16.40 -0.97
N ARG A 304 20.33 16.33 0.30
CA ARG A 304 20.78 15.27 1.22
C ARG A 304 20.29 13.90 0.76
N MET A 305 19.06 13.81 0.27
CA MET A 305 18.48 12.57 -0.27
C MET A 305 19.28 12.07 -1.48
N VAL A 306 19.56 12.93 -2.44
CA VAL A 306 20.35 12.57 -3.64
C VAL A 306 21.75 12.08 -3.25
N ARG A 307 22.44 12.80 -2.34
CA ARG A 307 23.76 12.36 -1.84
C ARG A 307 23.70 11.04 -1.07
N LEU A 308 22.61 10.76 -0.39
CA LEU A 308 22.40 9.48 0.28
C LEU A 308 22.29 8.36 -0.76
N TRP A 309 21.47 8.55 -1.80
CA TRP A 309 21.32 7.58 -2.88
C TRP A 309 22.62 7.33 -3.64
N GLU A 310 23.40 8.38 -3.95
CA GLU A 310 24.71 8.24 -4.58
C GLU A 310 25.67 7.42 -3.70
N ARG A 311 25.76 7.73 -2.40
CA ARG A 311 26.64 7.04 -1.44
C ARG A 311 26.28 5.57 -1.25
N LEU A 312 24.98 5.26 -1.26
CA LEU A 312 24.47 3.90 -1.11
C LEU A 312 24.32 3.18 -2.46
N GLN A 313 24.71 3.83 -3.56
CA GLN A 313 24.58 3.31 -4.93
C GLN A 313 23.16 2.88 -5.30
N ILE A 314 22.14 3.54 -4.72
CA ILE A 314 20.73 3.27 -4.99
C ILE A 314 20.32 3.85 -6.34
N ARG A 315 20.65 5.12 -6.59
CA ARG A 315 20.31 5.83 -7.82
C ARG A 315 21.17 7.08 -7.99
N LYS A 316 21.49 7.43 -9.23
CA LYS A 316 22.26 8.64 -9.55
C LYS A 316 21.36 9.87 -9.68
N ALA A 317 21.95 11.05 -9.49
CA ALA A 317 21.22 12.31 -9.60
C ALA A 317 20.64 12.51 -11.01
N GLU A 318 21.36 12.13 -12.07
CA GLU A 318 20.95 12.36 -13.46
C GLU A 318 19.79 11.47 -13.92
N GLU A 319 19.56 10.37 -13.19
CA GLU A 319 18.50 9.38 -13.35
C GLU A 319 17.28 9.67 -12.44
N THR A 320 17.32 10.78 -11.70
CA THR A 320 16.26 11.24 -10.81
C THR A 320 15.61 12.50 -11.38
N THR A 321 14.28 12.56 -11.33
CA THR A 321 13.52 13.76 -11.71
C THR A 321 12.95 14.46 -10.47
N THR A 322 13.31 15.72 -10.24
CA THR A 322 12.76 16.52 -9.15
C THR A 322 11.49 17.23 -9.56
N VAL A 323 10.44 17.09 -8.75
CA VAL A 323 9.16 17.78 -8.92
C VAL A 323 9.08 18.92 -7.92
N VAL A 324 8.94 20.16 -8.41
CA VAL A 324 8.79 21.33 -7.55
C VAL A 324 7.30 21.57 -7.29
N ASN A 325 6.84 21.14 -6.13
CA ASN A 325 5.48 21.37 -5.64
C ASN A 325 5.34 22.72 -4.94
N ARG A 326 4.12 23.26 -4.91
CA ARG A 326 3.76 24.57 -4.33
C ARG A 326 4.55 25.74 -4.94
N HIS A 327 4.93 25.62 -6.22
CA HIS A 327 5.68 26.64 -6.93
C HIS A 327 4.78 27.80 -7.36
N THR A 328 5.36 29.00 -7.35
CA THR A 328 4.78 30.19 -7.98
C THR A 328 5.87 30.92 -8.76
N ARG A 329 5.49 31.69 -9.78
CA ARG A 329 6.47 32.48 -10.56
C ARG A 329 7.22 33.51 -9.72
N SER A 330 6.64 33.96 -8.62
CA SER A 330 7.25 34.91 -7.68
C SER A 330 8.12 34.23 -6.62
N ALA A 331 8.22 32.89 -6.59
CA ALA A 331 9.09 32.20 -5.66
C ALA A 331 10.57 32.57 -5.92
N GLU A 332 11.33 32.83 -4.86
CA GLU A 332 12.76 33.11 -5.00
C GLU A 332 13.54 31.88 -5.48
N ILE A 333 13.11 30.70 -5.04
CA ILE A 333 13.68 29.43 -5.46
C ILE A 333 12.95 28.94 -6.71
N GLN A 334 13.65 29.05 -7.83
CA GLN A 334 13.18 28.58 -9.14
C GLN A 334 13.66 27.14 -9.42
N PRO A 335 12.98 26.38 -10.30
CA PRO A 335 13.37 25.01 -10.65
C PRO A 335 14.84 24.88 -11.07
N SER A 336 15.36 25.84 -11.83
CA SER A 336 16.77 25.82 -12.27
C SER A 336 17.76 25.90 -11.09
N LEU A 337 17.41 26.56 -9.99
CA LEU A 337 18.23 26.56 -8.78
C LEU A 337 18.16 25.21 -8.06
N VAL A 338 16.99 24.56 -8.07
CA VAL A 338 16.81 23.22 -7.52
C VAL A 338 17.65 22.21 -8.30
N GLU A 339 17.65 22.26 -9.63
CA GLU A 339 18.51 21.43 -10.49
C GLU A 339 19.98 21.60 -10.14
N ARG A 340 20.48 22.85 -10.13
CA ARG A 340 21.90 23.12 -9.78
C ARG A 340 22.27 22.66 -8.37
N THR A 341 21.33 22.74 -7.43
CA THR A 341 21.59 22.40 -6.02
C THR A 341 21.61 20.89 -5.78
N THR A 342 20.71 20.17 -6.46
CA THR A 342 20.50 18.72 -6.27
C THR A 342 21.28 17.88 -7.27
N GLY A 343 21.67 18.42 -8.43
CA GLY A 343 22.24 17.66 -9.54
C GLY A 343 21.21 16.89 -10.38
N THR A 344 19.93 16.95 -10.00
CA THR A 344 18.85 16.22 -10.68
C THR A 344 18.23 17.03 -11.80
N LYS A 345 17.53 16.36 -12.72
CA LYS A 345 16.69 17.02 -13.73
C LYS A 345 15.41 17.50 -13.06
N ALA A 346 14.96 18.73 -13.28
CA ALA A 346 13.65 19.16 -12.81
C ALA A 346 12.59 18.84 -13.86
N ALA A 347 11.42 18.39 -13.40
CA ALA A 347 10.23 18.31 -14.25
C ALA A 347 9.91 19.71 -14.80
N ARG A 348 9.52 19.78 -16.08
CA ARG A 348 9.12 21.05 -16.71
C ARG A 348 7.83 21.57 -16.10
N THR A 349 6.94 20.64 -15.74
CA THR A 349 5.68 20.94 -15.07
C THR A 349 5.91 21.15 -13.57
N THR A 350 5.66 22.37 -13.08
CA THR A 350 5.62 22.68 -11.65
C THR A 350 4.19 22.64 -11.12
N VAL A 351 4.03 22.28 -9.85
CA VAL A 351 2.70 22.16 -9.22
C VAL A 351 2.43 23.41 -8.36
N PRO A 352 1.30 24.12 -8.54
CA PRO A 352 1.01 25.34 -7.79
C PRO A 352 0.57 25.06 -6.35
N ALA A 353 0.65 26.08 -5.48
CA ALA A 353 0.18 26.02 -4.09
C ALA A 353 -1.36 26.20 -3.99
N GLY A 354 -2.14 25.27 -4.53
CA GLY A 354 -3.60 25.35 -4.57
C GLY A 354 -4.31 24.85 -3.31
N TYR A 355 -3.93 25.35 -2.12
CA TYR A 355 -4.45 24.85 -0.84
C TYR A 355 -5.98 24.92 -0.73
N LYS A 356 -6.60 26.03 -1.15
CA LYS A 356 -8.07 26.21 -1.07
C LYS A 356 -8.84 25.16 -1.89
N ASP A 357 -8.26 24.71 -2.99
CA ASP A 357 -8.90 23.77 -3.91
C ASP A 357 -8.64 22.33 -3.48
N LEU A 358 -7.47 22.06 -2.89
CA LEU A 358 -7.09 20.75 -2.36
C LEU A 358 -7.80 20.42 -1.04
N GLN A 359 -7.89 21.37 -0.12
CA GLN A 359 -8.31 21.12 1.26
C GLN A 359 -9.65 20.36 1.37
N PRO A 360 -10.71 20.71 0.63
CA PRO A 360 -11.97 19.97 0.72
C PRO A 360 -11.86 18.51 0.30
N ALA A 361 -11.03 18.20 -0.71
CA ALA A 361 -10.83 16.82 -1.18
C ALA A 361 -9.98 16.02 -0.17
N VAL A 362 -8.99 16.65 0.45
CA VAL A 362 -8.16 16.04 1.50
C VAL A 362 -8.99 15.76 2.76
N ASP A 363 -9.73 16.76 3.25
CA ASP A 363 -10.52 16.66 4.48
C ASP A 363 -11.67 15.65 4.37
N SER A 364 -12.18 15.43 3.17
CA SER A 364 -13.20 14.41 2.90
C SER A 364 -12.62 13.04 2.54
N GLY A 365 -11.30 12.91 2.39
CA GLY A 365 -10.65 11.67 1.94
C GLY A 365 -11.01 11.27 0.51
N ARG A 366 -11.43 12.21 -0.35
CA ARG A 366 -11.89 11.93 -1.71
C ARG A 366 -11.03 12.65 -2.75
N MET A 367 -9.75 12.31 -2.81
CA MET A 367 -8.84 12.89 -3.81
C MET A 367 -9.22 12.57 -5.26
N GLN A 368 -9.96 11.47 -5.48
CA GLN A 368 -10.58 11.12 -6.76
C GLN A 368 -11.60 12.15 -7.25
N ASP A 369 -12.20 12.92 -6.33
CA ASP A 369 -13.23 13.91 -6.63
C ASP A 369 -12.69 15.33 -6.76
N LEU A 370 -11.36 15.52 -6.70
CA LEU A 370 -10.73 16.82 -6.89
C LEU A 370 -11.14 17.42 -8.25
N ASP A 371 -11.65 18.65 -8.27
CA ASP A 371 -12.21 19.28 -9.48
C ASP A 371 -11.21 19.27 -10.65
N ALA A 372 -11.67 18.90 -11.85
CA ALA A 372 -10.87 18.90 -13.09
C ALA A 372 -10.33 20.29 -13.46
N ARG A 373 -10.94 21.37 -12.96
CA ARG A 373 -10.50 22.76 -13.09
C ARG A 373 -9.48 23.17 -12.03
N SER A 374 -9.22 22.34 -11.02
CA SER A 374 -8.19 22.61 -10.02
C SER A 374 -6.82 22.75 -10.69
N PRO A 375 -6.13 23.89 -10.51
CA PRO A 375 -4.78 24.07 -11.06
C PRO A 375 -3.79 23.01 -10.57
N VAL A 376 -4.00 22.48 -9.37
CA VAL A 376 -3.16 21.40 -8.83
C VAL A 376 -3.40 20.09 -9.57
N ARG A 377 -4.67 19.70 -9.76
CA ARG A 377 -5.01 18.50 -10.52
C ARG A 377 -4.46 18.58 -11.95
N GLN A 378 -4.69 19.71 -12.62
CA GLN A 378 -4.20 19.93 -13.99
C GLN A 378 -2.67 19.84 -14.06
N ALA A 379 -1.95 20.43 -13.11
CA ALA A 379 -0.49 20.34 -13.07
C ALA A 379 0.00 18.91 -12.82
N LEU A 380 -0.62 18.16 -11.91
CA LEU A 380 -0.25 16.77 -11.62
C LEU A 380 -0.58 15.82 -12.80
N TRP A 381 -1.68 16.05 -13.50
CA TRP A 381 -2.04 15.27 -14.69
C TRP A 381 -1.18 15.67 -15.90
N ALA A 382 -0.79 16.93 -16.03
CA ALA A 382 0.20 17.36 -17.02
C ALA A 382 1.59 16.78 -16.73
N LEU A 383 1.98 16.67 -15.45
CA LEU A 383 3.18 15.95 -15.03
C LEU A 383 3.08 14.47 -15.40
N ALA A 384 1.95 13.81 -15.18
CA ALA A 384 1.72 12.43 -15.62
C ALA A 384 1.93 12.29 -17.14
N ALA A 385 1.43 13.23 -17.94
CA ALA A 385 1.64 13.24 -19.38
C ALA A 385 3.09 13.52 -19.78
N GLU A 386 3.77 14.43 -19.09
CA GLU A 386 5.20 14.72 -19.29
C GLU A 386 6.06 13.48 -19.07
N LEU A 387 5.71 12.66 -18.07
CA LEU A 387 6.37 11.42 -17.72
C LEU A 387 5.95 10.22 -18.59
N GLY A 388 5.06 10.43 -19.57
CA GLY A 388 4.53 9.35 -20.42
C GLY A 388 3.58 8.39 -19.71
N LEU A 389 3.05 8.77 -18.54
CA LEU A 389 2.16 7.95 -17.72
C LEU A 389 0.69 8.02 -18.17
N ALA A 390 0.29 9.15 -18.76
CA ALA A 390 -1.06 9.43 -19.25
C ALA A 390 -1.02 10.17 -20.60
N ALA A 391 -2.11 10.10 -21.39
CA ALA A 391 -2.22 10.90 -22.60
C ALA A 391 -2.28 12.40 -22.24
N ALA A 392 -1.58 13.25 -23.00
CA ALA A 392 -1.57 14.70 -22.76
C ALA A 392 -2.99 15.27 -22.78
N ALA A 393 -3.37 15.97 -21.71
CA ALA A 393 -4.66 16.63 -21.61
C ALA A 393 -4.89 17.56 -22.82
N PRO A 394 -6.06 17.52 -23.47
CA PRO A 394 -6.38 18.42 -24.57
C PRO A 394 -6.59 19.84 -24.00
N GLY A 395 -5.55 20.68 -24.02
CA GLY A 395 -5.67 22.06 -23.57
C GLY A 395 -4.38 22.82 -23.28
N ALA A 396 -3.23 22.16 -23.14
CA ALA A 396 -1.96 22.86 -22.99
C ALA A 396 -1.44 23.29 -24.37
N SER A 397 -1.78 24.51 -24.78
CA SER A 397 -1.21 25.13 -25.97
C SER A 397 0.32 25.11 -25.89
N ARG A 398 0.94 24.46 -26.86
CA ARG A 398 2.38 24.60 -27.14
C ARG A 398 2.64 26.07 -27.46
N GLY A 399 3.16 26.82 -26.50
CA GLY A 399 3.77 28.13 -26.77
C GLY A 399 4.93 27.95 -27.75
N PRO A 400 5.09 28.85 -28.74
CA PRO A 400 6.07 28.66 -29.80
C PRO A 400 7.50 28.75 -29.27
N ALA A 401 8.34 27.87 -29.82
CA ALA A 401 9.77 27.79 -29.56
C ALA A 401 10.45 29.16 -29.76
N HIS A 402 11.28 29.54 -28.80
CA HIS A 402 12.13 30.73 -28.88
C HIS A 402 13.16 30.52 -30.00
N ALA A 403 12.89 31.13 -31.16
CA ALA A 403 13.91 31.44 -32.14
C ALA A 403 14.61 32.73 -31.73
N ASP A 404 15.93 32.63 -31.76
CA ASP A 404 16.93 33.65 -31.51
C ASP A 404 16.68 34.91 -32.36
N ARG A 405 16.70 36.09 -31.73
CA ARG A 405 16.90 37.37 -32.44
C ARG A 405 17.36 38.47 -31.48
N SER A 406 18.65 38.75 -31.61
CA SER A 406 19.32 39.99 -31.27
C SER A 406 18.56 41.24 -31.74
N LEU A 407 18.64 42.31 -30.94
CA LEU A 407 18.99 43.70 -31.30
C LEU A 407 18.15 44.74 -30.53
N THR A 408 18.87 45.45 -29.66
CA THR A 408 18.88 46.92 -29.51
C THR A 408 17.57 47.69 -29.33
N GLY A 409 17.51 48.39 -28.19
CA GLY A 409 17.17 49.81 -28.17
C GLY A 409 15.75 50.15 -27.75
N GLY A 410 15.62 51.03 -26.76
CA GLY A 410 14.41 51.84 -26.60
C GLY A 410 13.91 52.00 -25.18
N LEU A 411 14.60 52.84 -24.39
CA LEU A 411 14.02 53.53 -23.25
C LEU A 411 12.72 54.26 -23.66
N ARG A 412 11.63 54.09 -22.92
CA ARG A 412 10.64 55.16 -22.74
C ARG A 412 9.85 55.02 -21.43
N ARG A 413 10.25 55.84 -20.46
CA ARG A 413 9.41 56.35 -19.36
C ARG A 413 8.21 57.12 -19.92
N ARG A 414 7.06 57.03 -19.26
CA ARG A 414 6.23 58.12 -18.69
C ARG A 414 4.87 57.54 -18.29
N ARG A 415 4.51 57.52 -17.00
CA ARG A 415 3.98 58.58 -16.12
C ARG A 415 2.46 58.64 -16.14
N ALA A 416 1.93 58.46 -14.94
CA ALA A 416 0.58 58.71 -14.46
C ALA A 416 -0.04 60.02 -14.95
N ALA A 417 -1.37 60.00 -15.09
CA ALA A 417 -2.23 61.17 -15.07
C ALA A 417 -3.39 60.91 -14.10
N LEU A 418 -3.43 61.72 -13.04
CA LEU A 418 -4.56 61.94 -12.14
C LEU A 418 -5.52 62.95 -12.80
N GLY A 419 -6.81 62.82 -12.50
CA GLY A 419 -7.85 63.81 -12.75
C GLY A 419 -9.04 63.59 -11.79
N PRO A 420 -9.82 64.64 -11.46
CA PRO A 420 -10.06 65.00 -10.06
C PRO A 420 -11.55 65.13 -9.63
N GLY A 421 -11.77 65.15 -8.30
CA GLY A 421 -12.57 66.20 -7.64
C GLY A 421 -14.02 65.93 -7.21
N GLY A 422 -14.27 66.05 -5.89
CA GLY A 422 -15.48 66.58 -5.22
C GLY A 422 -16.73 65.67 -5.19
N GLY A 423 -17.54 65.53 -4.13
CA GLY A 423 -17.69 66.25 -2.87
C GLY A 423 -19.19 66.39 -2.53
N THR A 424 -19.63 65.73 -1.43
CA THR A 424 -20.74 66.05 -0.49
C THR A 424 -22.21 66.13 -0.95
N GLY A 425 -23.10 65.43 -0.20
CA GLY A 425 -24.51 65.83 0.01
C GLY A 425 -25.52 64.68 0.11
N PRO A 426 -26.32 64.54 1.19
CA PRO A 426 -27.10 63.34 1.50
C PRO A 426 -28.51 63.40 0.91
N ASP A 427 -29.02 62.26 0.44
CA ASP A 427 -30.41 61.81 0.53
C ASP A 427 -30.68 60.76 -0.55
N GLN A 428 -30.95 59.54 -0.10
CA GLN A 428 -31.93 58.56 -0.62
C GLN A 428 -31.49 57.15 -0.22
N LEU A 429 -31.90 56.77 0.98
CA LEU A 429 -31.98 55.38 1.42
C LEU A 429 -33.18 54.73 0.72
N ALA A 430 -32.91 53.74 -0.14
CA ALA A 430 -33.90 52.76 -0.57
C ALA A 430 -33.70 51.45 0.24
N PRO A 431 -34.78 50.74 0.61
CA PRO A 431 -34.72 49.69 1.62
C PRO A 431 -34.25 48.34 1.05
N VAL A 432 -33.32 47.71 1.78
CA VAL A 432 -32.87 46.33 1.57
C VAL A 432 -33.93 45.36 2.12
N PRO A 433 -34.34 44.31 1.38
CA PRO A 433 -35.30 43.35 1.90
C PRO A 433 -34.66 42.45 2.95
N VAL A 434 -35.21 42.52 4.17
CA VAL A 434 -34.91 41.66 5.31
C VAL A 434 -35.62 40.32 5.09
N SER A 435 -34.86 39.24 4.85
CA SER A 435 -35.40 37.88 4.98
C SER A 435 -34.61 37.08 6.02
N ARG A 436 -35.29 36.92 7.16
CA ARG A 436 -35.28 35.80 8.11
C ARG A 436 -33.92 35.28 8.60
N PHE A 437 -33.65 35.64 9.86
CA PHE A 437 -32.85 34.87 10.80
C PHE A 437 -33.09 33.35 10.66
N ARG A 438 -32.05 32.63 10.22
CA ARG A 438 -31.80 31.27 10.70
C ARG A 438 -30.38 31.27 11.27
N ARG A 439 -30.30 31.07 12.58
CA ARG A 439 -29.08 31.03 13.38
C ARG A 439 -28.02 30.19 12.67
N ARG A 440 -26.92 30.84 12.29
CA ARG A 440 -25.68 30.19 11.90
C ARG A 440 -25.01 29.74 13.20
N GLY A 441 -25.29 28.50 13.61
CA GLY A 441 -24.46 27.81 14.59
C GLY A 441 -23.05 27.73 14.03
N GLY A 442 -22.09 28.27 14.77
CA GLY A 442 -20.69 28.26 14.36
C GLY A 442 -20.06 26.93 14.68
N ASP A 443 -19.77 26.13 13.65
CA ASP A 443 -18.90 24.94 13.77
C ASP A 443 -17.41 25.30 13.90
N ARG A 444 -17.11 26.50 14.39
CA ARG A 444 -15.77 26.83 14.93
C ARG A 444 -15.68 26.63 16.44
N GLY A 445 -16.77 26.21 17.08
CA GLY A 445 -16.81 25.90 18.52
C GLY A 445 -16.75 24.41 18.86
N GLN A 446 -17.09 23.50 17.94
CA GLN A 446 -17.30 22.09 18.32
C GLN A 446 -16.01 21.36 18.71
N VAL A 447 -14.90 21.63 18.02
CA VAL A 447 -13.59 21.01 18.33
C VAL A 447 -13.02 21.51 19.67
N ALA A 448 -13.32 22.75 20.07
CA ALA A 448 -12.85 23.30 21.35
C ALA A 448 -13.64 22.73 22.55
N VAL A 449 -14.91 22.34 22.34
CA VAL A 449 -15.75 21.76 23.40
C VAL A 449 -15.42 20.28 23.62
N GLU A 450 -15.04 19.54 22.58
CA GLU A 450 -14.57 18.15 22.72
C GLU A 450 -13.22 18.04 23.44
N PHE A 451 -12.29 18.97 23.20
CA PHE A 451 -11.01 19.02 23.92
C PHE A 451 -11.15 19.35 25.41
N LEU A 452 -12.14 20.16 25.79
CA LEU A 452 -12.39 20.53 27.18
C LEU A 452 -12.93 19.36 28.02
N GLY A 453 -13.62 18.41 27.40
CA GLY A 453 -14.12 17.19 28.06
C GLY A 453 -13.13 16.03 28.06
N LEU A 454 -12.38 15.84 26.97
CA LEU A 454 -11.47 14.69 26.83
C LEU A 454 -10.18 14.86 27.63
N PHE A 455 -9.64 16.08 27.72
CA PHE A 455 -8.40 16.35 28.45
C PHE A 455 -8.46 15.96 29.94
N PRO A 456 -9.48 16.38 30.74
CA PRO A 456 -9.59 15.93 32.13
C PRO A 456 -9.84 14.42 32.24
N LEU A 457 -10.54 13.80 31.28
CA LEU A 457 -10.74 12.35 31.25
C LEU A 457 -9.41 11.60 31.06
N ILE A 458 -8.56 12.05 30.14
CA ILE A 458 -7.22 11.49 29.92
C ILE A 458 -6.37 11.63 31.17
N LEU A 459 -6.40 12.79 31.86
CA LEU A 459 -5.67 12.98 33.10
C LEU A 459 -6.14 12.03 34.22
N VAL A 460 -7.45 11.78 34.32
CA VAL A 460 -8.00 10.80 35.28
C VAL A 460 -7.53 9.38 34.94
N VAL A 461 -7.57 8.98 33.65
CA VAL A 461 -7.10 7.65 33.22
C VAL A 461 -5.61 7.49 33.52
N LEU A 462 -4.77 8.48 33.22
CA LEU A 462 -3.34 8.45 33.53
C LEU A 462 -3.09 8.37 35.04
N ALA A 463 -3.85 9.09 35.86
CA ALA A 463 -3.76 9.01 37.31
C ALA A 463 -4.14 7.61 37.83
N VAL A 464 -5.17 6.96 37.27
CA VAL A 464 -5.57 5.59 37.63
C VAL A 464 -4.48 4.59 37.26
N VAL A 465 -3.94 4.67 36.03
CA VAL A 465 -2.84 3.78 35.58
C VAL A 465 -1.62 3.95 36.47
N TRP A 466 -1.25 5.19 36.79
CA TRP A 466 -0.14 5.47 37.69
C TRP A 466 -0.39 4.92 39.10
N GLN A 467 -1.62 5.03 39.62
CA GLN A 467 -1.97 4.47 40.91
C GLN A 467 -1.88 2.93 40.91
N CYS A 468 -2.26 2.25 39.84
CA CYS A 468 -2.08 0.80 39.71
C CYS A 468 -0.59 0.41 39.76
N VAL A 469 0.28 1.18 39.10
CA VAL A 469 1.73 0.98 39.16
C VAL A 469 2.25 1.16 40.59
N LEU A 470 1.82 2.22 41.29
CA LEU A 470 2.21 2.45 42.69
C LEU A 470 1.74 1.32 43.61
N ILE A 471 0.53 0.78 43.44
CA ILE A 471 0.03 -0.36 44.21
C ILE A 471 0.93 -1.60 43.99
N GLY A 472 1.24 -1.92 42.73
CA GLY A 472 2.10 -3.05 42.38
C GLY A 472 3.51 -2.91 42.95
N TYR A 473 4.08 -1.70 42.84
CA TYR A 473 5.40 -1.41 43.40
C TYR A 473 5.42 -1.50 44.94
N THR A 474 4.35 -1.04 45.60
CA THR A 474 4.20 -1.15 47.06
C THR A 474 4.11 -2.62 47.51
N TYR A 475 3.45 -3.48 46.73
CA TYR A 475 3.41 -4.93 47.01
C TYR A 475 4.80 -5.57 46.94
N SER A 476 5.59 -5.19 45.93
CA SER A 476 6.99 -5.65 45.81
C SER A 476 7.82 -5.19 47.00
N LEU A 477 7.75 -3.91 47.37
CA LEU A 477 8.48 -3.35 48.51
C LEU A 477 8.10 -4.00 49.84
N ALA A 478 6.80 -4.21 50.10
CA ALA A 478 6.33 -4.87 51.31
C ALA A 478 6.78 -6.34 51.37
N GLY A 479 6.82 -7.04 50.23
CA GLY A 479 7.33 -8.41 50.12
C GLY A 479 8.82 -8.52 50.43
N ASP A 480 9.65 -7.67 49.83
CA ASP A 480 11.10 -7.65 50.06
C ASP A 480 11.43 -7.28 51.52
N ALA A 481 10.71 -6.31 52.08
CA ALA A 481 10.83 -5.93 53.49
C ALA A 481 10.44 -7.08 54.43
N ALA A 482 9.35 -7.80 54.13
CA ALA A 482 8.92 -8.94 54.93
C ALA A 482 9.94 -10.09 54.87
N ASP A 483 10.48 -10.41 53.69
CA ASP A 483 11.49 -11.47 53.54
C ASP A 483 12.77 -11.16 54.33
N LYS A 484 13.25 -9.91 54.26
CA LYS A 484 14.42 -9.45 55.03
C LYS A 484 14.17 -9.47 56.54
N GLY A 485 13.00 -9.02 56.99
CA GLY A 485 12.60 -9.08 58.39
C GLY A 485 12.52 -10.52 58.91
N ALA A 486 11.94 -11.44 58.12
CA ALA A 486 11.80 -12.85 58.49
C ALA A 486 13.16 -13.53 58.64
N ARG A 487 14.09 -13.30 57.70
CA ARG A 487 15.46 -13.84 57.75
C ARG A 487 16.27 -13.29 58.93
N ALA A 488 16.20 -11.98 59.16
CA ALA A 488 16.90 -11.36 60.29
C ALA A 488 16.38 -11.91 61.63
N GLY A 489 15.06 -12.06 61.79
CA GLY A 489 14.46 -12.62 62.98
C GLY A 489 14.73 -14.11 63.19
N ALA A 490 14.80 -14.89 62.09
CA ALA A 490 15.21 -16.30 62.14
C ALA A 490 16.66 -16.46 62.63
N ALA A 491 17.55 -15.53 62.26
CA ALA A 491 18.95 -15.48 62.70
C ALA A 491 19.16 -14.81 64.08
N GLY A 492 18.08 -14.47 64.81
CA GLY A 492 18.16 -13.84 66.14
C GLY A 492 18.42 -12.32 66.14
N GLY A 493 18.39 -11.67 64.98
CA GLY A 493 18.50 -10.22 64.83
C GLY A 493 17.17 -9.47 64.99
N ASP A 494 17.22 -8.14 64.96
CA ASP A 494 16.03 -7.29 65.05
C ASP A 494 15.27 -7.24 63.71
N CYS A 495 14.19 -8.02 63.64
CA CYS A 495 13.29 -8.11 62.49
C CYS A 495 12.72 -6.74 62.07
N ALA A 496 12.41 -5.86 63.02
CA ALA A 496 11.71 -4.61 62.72
C ALA A 496 12.64 -3.55 62.13
N SER A 497 13.92 -3.52 62.51
CA SER A 497 14.91 -2.65 61.86
C SER A 497 15.33 -3.19 60.50
N ALA A 498 15.52 -4.52 60.38
CA ALA A 498 15.87 -5.15 59.11
C ALA A 498 14.79 -4.96 58.02
N ALA A 499 13.50 -5.08 58.40
CA ALA A 499 12.39 -4.84 57.48
C ALA A 499 12.26 -3.37 57.05
N ARG A 500 12.67 -2.40 57.89
CA ARG A 500 12.59 -0.96 57.55
C ARG A 500 13.76 -0.44 56.72
N ALA A 501 14.91 -1.10 56.75
CA ALA A 501 16.15 -0.59 56.16
C ALA A 501 16.00 -0.22 54.67
N ASP A 502 15.17 -0.96 53.93
CA ASP A 502 15.00 -0.81 52.49
C ASP A 502 13.66 -0.20 52.07
N VAL A 503 12.84 0.26 53.03
CA VAL A 503 11.58 0.95 52.73
C VAL A 503 11.87 2.42 52.46
N PRO A 504 11.62 2.95 51.24
CA PRO A 504 11.85 4.35 50.94
C PRO A 504 10.92 5.25 51.77
N GLY A 505 11.42 6.39 52.25
CA GLY A 505 10.66 7.29 53.14
C GLY A 505 9.33 7.83 52.58
N ALA A 506 9.13 7.78 51.25
CA ALA A 506 7.86 8.16 50.62
C ALA A 506 6.69 7.19 50.91
N TRP A 507 6.97 5.99 51.43
CA TRP A 507 5.97 4.99 51.86
C TRP A 507 5.67 5.05 53.37
N GLY A 508 6.22 6.05 54.08
CA GLY A 508 5.92 6.32 55.49
C GLY A 508 6.25 5.19 56.47
N ASP A 509 5.81 5.35 57.71
CA ASP A 509 5.98 4.36 58.77
C ASP A 509 4.87 3.31 58.72
N GLY A 510 5.08 2.29 57.88
CA GLY A 510 4.21 1.13 57.81
C GLY A 510 4.22 0.26 59.08
N GLY A 511 3.19 -0.56 59.25
CA GLY A 511 3.09 -1.50 60.36
C GLY A 511 3.97 -2.73 60.13
N ILE A 512 4.83 -3.06 61.10
CA ILE A 512 5.69 -4.26 61.01
C ILE A 512 5.39 -5.16 62.21
N GLY A 513 4.87 -6.34 61.92
CA GLY A 513 4.61 -7.39 62.91
C GLY A 513 5.59 -8.53 62.72
N CYS A 514 6.31 -8.88 63.78
CA CYS A 514 7.27 -9.99 63.77
C CYS A 514 6.87 -11.00 64.85
N GLY A 515 6.97 -12.29 64.55
CA GLY A 515 6.64 -13.34 65.50
C GLY A 515 7.17 -14.70 65.08
N ALA A 516 7.48 -15.55 66.06
CA ALA A 516 7.86 -16.93 65.82
C ALA A 516 6.67 -17.86 66.09
N GLU A 517 6.34 -18.71 65.13
CA GLU A 517 5.25 -19.67 65.25
C GLU A 517 5.66 -20.99 64.57
N GLY A 518 5.65 -22.10 65.32
CA GLY A 518 5.88 -23.44 64.77
C GLY A 518 7.22 -23.66 64.03
N GLY A 519 8.34 -23.20 64.60
CA GLY A 519 9.69 -23.39 64.01
C GLY A 519 10.02 -22.41 62.87
N VAL A 520 9.09 -21.54 62.48
CA VAL A 520 9.28 -20.52 61.45
C VAL A 520 9.16 -19.14 62.08
N TYR A 521 10.11 -18.26 61.76
CA TYR A 521 10.01 -16.85 62.09
C TYR A 521 9.30 -16.11 60.95
N ARG A 522 8.17 -15.47 61.25
CA ARG A 522 7.32 -14.78 60.28
C ARG A 522 7.39 -13.27 60.49
N ALA A 523 7.54 -12.53 59.40
CA ALA A 523 7.42 -11.08 59.38
C ALA A 523 6.25 -10.68 58.48
N ARG A 524 5.45 -9.72 58.95
CA ARG A 524 4.33 -9.11 58.25
C ARG A 524 4.61 -7.62 58.15
N VAL A 525 4.55 -7.09 56.94
CA VAL A 525 4.80 -5.67 56.66
C VAL A 525 3.57 -5.09 55.96
N SER A 526 3.04 -4.01 56.51
CA SER A 526 1.95 -3.24 55.92
C SER A 526 2.43 -1.84 55.55
N LEU A 527 2.41 -1.50 54.26
CA LEU A 527 2.85 -0.20 53.76
C LEU A 527 1.66 0.58 53.18
N PRO A 528 1.51 1.88 53.48
CA PRO A 528 0.56 2.74 52.78
C PRO A 528 1.03 3.00 51.35
N VAL A 529 0.10 2.96 50.39
CA VAL A 529 0.39 3.33 49.01
C VAL A 529 0.33 4.85 48.88
N PRO A 530 1.40 5.52 48.42
CA PRO A 530 1.37 6.96 48.23
C PRO A 530 0.36 7.37 47.15
N VAL A 531 -0.27 8.52 47.32
CA VAL A 531 -1.24 9.08 46.37
C VAL A 531 -0.55 10.11 45.48
N LEU A 532 -0.83 10.07 44.17
CA LEU A 532 -0.22 10.96 43.17
C LEU A 532 -0.53 12.45 43.40
N PHE A 533 -1.64 12.79 44.06
CA PHE A 533 -2.07 14.15 44.36
C PHE A 533 -2.44 14.32 45.85
N PRO A 534 -1.54 14.83 46.70
CA PRO A 534 -1.85 15.09 48.10
C PRO A 534 -2.98 16.14 48.21
N GLY A 535 -4.11 15.76 48.82
CA GLY A 535 -5.24 16.65 49.11
C GLY A 535 -6.45 16.59 48.15
N ALA A 536 -6.42 15.76 47.10
CA ALA A 536 -7.59 15.59 46.22
C ALA A 536 -8.55 14.51 46.71
N VAL A 537 -8.03 13.40 47.24
CA VAL A 537 -8.79 12.31 47.88
C VAL A 537 -7.89 11.58 48.88
N ASP A 538 -8.27 11.55 50.17
CA ASP A 538 -7.60 10.73 51.18
C ASP A 538 -8.04 9.27 51.00
N TRP A 539 -7.34 8.50 50.15
CA TRP A 539 -7.66 7.09 49.93
C TRP A 539 -6.71 6.19 50.73
N PRO A 540 -7.19 5.46 51.76
CA PRO A 540 -6.32 4.71 52.67
C PRO A 540 -6.12 3.29 52.18
N TRP A 541 -5.37 3.10 51.09
CA TRP A 541 -4.95 1.75 50.69
C TRP A 541 -3.60 1.39 51.29
N THR A 542 -3.63 0.43 52.21
CA THR A 542 -2.46 -0.25 52.74
C THR A 542 -2.32 -1.59 52.04
N VAL A 543 -1.10 -1.92 51.65
CA VAL A 543 -0.74 -3.24 51.11
C VAL A 543 -0.04 -4.02 52.20
N GLU A 544 -0.54 -5.22 52.47
CA GLU A 544 0.04 -6.14 53.46
C GLU A 544 0.72 -7.31 52.74
N SER A 545 1.95 -7.61 53.13
CA SER A 545 2.69 -8.78 52.70
C SER A 545 3.32 -9.50 53.89
N SER A 546 3.56 -10.79 53.76
CA SER A 546 4.17 -11.62 54.81
C SER A 546 5.13 -12.64 54.24
N ALA A 547 6.24 -12.85 54.93
CA ALA A 547 7.24 -13.86 54.60
C ALA A 547 7.65 -14.65 55.85
N GLY A 548 8.17 -15.85 55.67
CA GLY A 548 8.61 -16.72 56.76
C GLY A 548 9.95 -17.38 56.45
N ALA A 549 10.81 -17.49 57.45
CA ALA A 549 12.09 -18.19 57.38
C ALA A 549 12.18 -19.21 58.53
N ALA A 550 12.70 -20.41 58.25
CA ALA A 550 12.90 -21.42 59.28
C ALA A 550 13.91 -20.92 60.31
N ARG A 551 13.65 -21.13 61.61
CA ARG A 551 14.63 -20.79 62.65
C ARG A 551 15.77 -21.80 62.59
N GLU A 552 16.99 -21.29 62.57
CA GLU A 552 18.17 -22.09 62.82
C GLU A 552 18.29 -22.18 64.35
N ASP A 553 18.04 -23.36 64.92
CA ASP A 553 18.20 -23.63 66.36
C ASP A 553 19.66 -23.70 66.78
#